data_AF-A0A5C9EGZ3-F1
#
_entry.id   AF-A0A5C9EGZ3-F1
#
_cell.length_a   1.000
_cell.length_b   1.000
_cell.length_c   1.000
_cell.angle_alpha   90.00
_cell.angle_beta   90.00
_cell.angle_gamma   90.00
#
_symmetry.space_group_name_H-M   'P 1'
#
loop_
_entity.id
_entity.type
_entity.pdbx_description
1 polymer ?
#
loop_
_entity_poly.entity_id
_entity_poly.type
_entity_poly.pdbx_seq_one_letter_code
_entity_poly.pdbx_strand_id
1 'polypeptide(L)'
;MTEKISKKVEDLYKNAVIKMQQCEWDEGREIAWKLISQHPSFLGGWKLLFIYQIRTSTMKDKRITDNLKTDDIPYKLIETSATEEKIRQFKTYFLKHIKQEYED
;
A
#
# COMPACT_ATOMS: atom_id res chain seq x y z
N MET A 1 -6.02 15.77 19.64
CA MET A 1 -4.73 16.30 19.12
C MET A 1 -4.53 15.74 17.73
N THR A 2 -4.71 16.55 16.69
CA THR A 2 -4.40 16.14 15.31
C THR A 2 -2.90 16.34 15.13
N GLU A 3 -2.12 15.25 15.11
CA GLU A 3 -0.70 15.32 14.79
C GLU A 3 -0.54 16.07 13.47
N LYS A 4 0.13 17.24 13.50
CA LYS A 4 0.52 17.92 12.27
C LYS A 4 1.52 17.02 11.55
N ILE A 5 1.07 16.37 10.49
CA ILE A 5 1.94 15.58 9.62
C ILE A 5 3.02 16.52 9.08
N SER A 6 4.28 16.15 9.27
CA SER A 6 5.38 16.98 8.78
C SER A 6 5.41 16.99 7.25
N LYS A 7 5.81 18.12 6.65
CA LYS A 7 5.96 18.25 5.19
C LYS A 7 6.81 17.13 4.58
N LYS A 8 7.82 16.65 5.32
CA LYS A 8 8.68 15.52 4.93
C LYS A 8 7.90 14.21 4.75
N VAL A 9 6.89 13.95 5.59
CA VAL A 9 6.04 12.76 5.49
C VAL A 9 5.13 12.83 4.27
N GLU A 10 4.57 14.01 3.99
CA GLU A 10 3.78 14.25 2.78
C GLU A 10 4.62 14.07 1.51
N ASP A 11 5.86 14.57 1.50
CA ASP A 11 6.76 14.46 0.36
C ASP A 11 7.17 13.00 0.11
N LEU A 12 7.45 12.22 1.17
CA LEU A 12 7.70 10.78 1.06
C LEU A 12 6.48 10.02 0.52
N TYR A 13 5.28 10.35 1.00
CA TYR A 13 4.04 9.75 0.50
C TYR A 13 3.85 10.05 -0.98
N LYS A 14 4.00 11.30 -1.41
CA LYS A 14 3.91 11.70 -2.82
C LYS A 14 4.93 10.97 -3.69
N ASN A 15 6.17 10.83 -3.21
CA ASN A 15 7.21 10.10 -3.92
C ASN A 15 6.80 8.63 -4.13
N ALA A 16 6.31 7.94 -3.09
CA ALA A 16 5.83 6.56 -3.22
C ALA A 16 4.68 6.43 -4.23
N VAL A 17 3.75 7.40 -4.24
CA VAL A 17 2.64 7.44 -5.21
C VAL A 17 3.18 7.57 -6.64
N ILE A 18 4.13 8.49 -6.87
CA ILE A 18 4.75 8.69 -8.19
C ILE A 18 5.43 7.40 -8.67
N LYS A 19 6.20 6.75 -7.79
CA LYS A 19 6.85 5.46 -8.09
C LYS A 19 5.86 4.40 -8.51
N MET A 20 4.77 4.20 -7.75
CA MET A 20 3.72 3.24 -8.12
C MET A 20 3.00 3.61 -9.42
N GLN A 21 2.78 4.89 -9.69
CA GLN A 21 2.20 5.36 -10.95
C GLN A 21 3.11 5.13 -12.16
N GLN A 22 4.43 5.11 -11.95
CA GLN A 22 5.45 4.81 -12.96
C GLN A 22 5.74 3.30 -13.08
N CYS A 23 4.92 2.45 -12.46
CA CYS A 23 5.11 0.99 -12.39
C CYS A 23 6.38 0.55 -11.63
N GLU A 24 6.99 1.45 -10.86
CA GLU A 24 8.12 1.16 -9.96
C GLU A 24 7.57 0.69 -8.59
N TRP A 25 6.84 -0.43 -8.61
CA TRP A 25 6.03 -0.89 -7.47
C TRP A 25 6.83 -1.29 -6.24
N ASP A 26 7.98 -1.94 -6.42
CA ASP A 26 8.81 -2.39 -5.31
C ASP A 26 9.46 -1.20 -4.59
N GLU A 27 9.92 -0.20 -5.34
CA GLU A 27 10.40 1.07 -4.75
C GLU A 27 9.27 1.78 -4.00
N GLY A 28 8.07 1.85 -4.59
CA GLY A 28 6.88 2.38 -3.92
C GLY A 28 6.55 1.64 -2.63
N ARG A 29 6.66 0.30 -2.62
CA ARG A 29 6.45 -0.55 -1.44
C ARG A 29 7.49 -0.28 -0.36
N GLU A 30 8.75 -0.14 -0.71
CA GLU A 30 9.83 0.16 0.24
C GLU A 30 9.62 1.52 0.91
N ILE A 31 9.23 2.54 0.14
CA ILE A 31 8.91 3.86 0.70
C ILE A 31 7.68 3.77 1.62
N ALA A 32 6.66 3.01 1.23
CA ALA A 32 5.47 2.77 2.06
C ALA A 32 5.83 2.10 3.39
N TRP A 33 6.71 1.10 3.36
CA TRP A 33 7.23 0.45 4.56
C TRP A 33 7.98 1.43 5.45
N LYS A 34 8.88 2.23 4.88
CA LYS A 34 9.61 3.26 5.61
C LYS A 34 8.67 4.27 6.28
N LEU A 35 7.61 4.69 5.59
CA LEU A 35 6.56 5.54 6.14
C LEU A 35 5.85 4.90 7.33
N ILE A 36 5.46 3.63 7.21
CA ILE A 36 4.79 2.88 8.29
C ILE A 36 5.73 2.73 9.48
N SER A 37 6.99 2.37 9.27
CA SER A 37 7.96 2.19 10.35
C SER A 37 8.24 3.49 11.12
N GLN A 38 8.28 4.64 10.42
CA GLN A 38 8.54 5.94 11.04
C GLN A 38 7.26 6.57 11.63
N HIS A 39 6.12 6.34 11.00
CA HIS A 39 4.83 6.92 11.38
C HIS A 39 3.70 5.87 11.29
N PRO A 40 3.63 4.92 12.26
CA PRO A 40 2.65 3.82 12.21
C PRO A 40 1.19 4.29 12.22
N SER A 41 0.91 5.47 12.77
CA SER A 41 -0.42 6.08 12.82
C SER A 41 -0.85 6.70 11.48
N PHE A 42 0.09 6.99 10.57
CA PHE A 42 -0.22 7.64 9.30
C PHE A 42 -0.86 6.66 8.31
N LEU A 43 -2.16 6.82 8.06
CA LEU A 43 -2.93 5.94 7.17
C LEU A 43 -2.44 5.95 5.72
N GLY A 44 -1.75 7.01 5.26
CA GLY A 44 -1.21 7.08 3.91
C GLY A 44 -0.19 5.97 3.61
N GLY A 45 0.68 5.63 4.57
CA GLY A 45 1.61 4.51 4.41
C GLY A 45 0.89 3.17 4.25
N TRP A 46 -0.13 2.95 5.08
CA TRP A 46 -0.98 1.75 5.01
C TRP A 46 -1.79 1.65 3.72
N LYS A 47 -2.26 2.78 3.19
CA LYS A 47 -2.94 2.85 1.89
C LYS A 47 -2.02 2.36 0.76
N LEU A 48 -0.78 2.83 0.73
CA LEU A 48 0.21 2.42 -0.28
C LEU A 48 0.48 0.91 -0.20
N LEU A 49 0.70 0.38 1.01
CA LEU A 49 0.94 -1.05 1.21
C LEU A 49 -0.29 -1.89 0.84
N PHE A 50 -1.49 -1.43 1.17
CA PHE A 50 -2.75 -2.05 0.77
C PHE A 50 -2.91 -2.12 -0.75
N ILE A 51 -2.62 -1.02 -1.46
CA ILE A 51 -2.67 -0.96 -2.92
C ILE A 51 -1.69 -1.97 -3.54
N TYR A 52 -0.45 -2.04 -3.03
CA TYR A 52 0.53 -3.03 -3.47
C TYR A 52 0.05 -4.47 -3.21
N GLN A 53 -0.56 -4.74 -2.05
CA GLN A 53 -1.07 -6.06 -1.71
C GLN A 53 -2.23 -6.49 -2.63
N ILE A 54 -3.15 -5.58 -2.96
CA ILE A 54 -4.22 -5.88 -3.92
C ILE A 54 -3.61 -6.20 -5.28
N ARG A 55 -2.70 -5.36 -5.78
CA ARG A 55 -2.04 -5.59 -7.07
C ARG A 55 -1.42 -6.99 -7.12
N THR A 56 -0.59 -7.32 -6.15
CA THR A 56 0.11 -8.61 -6.10
C THR A 56 -0.85 -9.79 -5.97
N SER A 57 -1.96 -9.63 -5.26
CA SER A 57 -3.00 -10.67 -5.14
C SER A 57 -3.75 -10.86 -6.45
N THR A 58 -4.14 -9.79 -7.11
CA THR A 58 -4.84 -9.84 -8.41
C THR A 58 -3.94 -10.40 -9.51
N MET A 59 -2.65 -10.04 -9.52
CA MET A 59 -1.67 -10.60 -10.47
C MET A 59 -1.35 -12.08 -10.22
N LYS A 60 -1.57 -12.59 -8.99
CA LYS A 60 -1.42 -14.02 -8.68
C LYS A 60 -2.63 -14.86 -9.10
N ASP A 61 -3.81 -14.25 -9.33
CA ASP A 61 -4.99 -14.97 -9.80
C ASP A 61 -4.86 -15.25 -11.31
N LYS A 62 -4.50 -16.51 -11.62
CA LYS A 62 -4.31 -17.01 -13.00
C LYS A 62 -5.49 -16.73 -13.93
N ARG A 63 -6.72 -16.64 -13.41
CA ARG A 63 -7.93 -16.38 -14.21
C ARG A 63 -8.01 -14.94 -14.73
N ILE A 64 -7.36 -14.02 -14.04
CA ILE A 64 -7.36 -12.60 -14.37
C ILE A 64 -6.19 -12.28 -15.31
N THR A 65 -5.04 -12.93 -15.13
CA THR A 65 -3.85 -12.75 -15.98
C THR A 65 -4.02 -13.25 -17.41
N ASP A 66 -4.90 -14.22 -17.66
CA ASP A 66 -5.13 -14.75 -19.02
C ASP A 66 -6.06 -13.84 -19.87
N ASN A 67 -6.91 -13.03 -19.22
CA ASN A 67 -7.83 -12.09 -19.89
C ASN A 67 -7.25 -10.67 -20.00
N LEU A 68 -6.35 -10.29 -19.10
CA LEU A 68 -5.56 -9.08 -19.21
C LEU A 68 -4.28 -9.45 -19.97
N LYS A 69 -4.27 -9.24 -21.29
CA LYS A 69 -3.01 -9.11 -22.03
C LYS A 69 -2.17 -8.07 -21.28
N THR A 70 -1.12 -8.53 -20.59
CA THR A 70 0.04 -7.80 -20.03
C THR A 70 0.08 -6.33 -20.49
N ASP A 71 0.00 -5.33 -19.62
CA ASP A 71 1.02 -5.01 -18.63
C ASP A 71 0.42 -4.22 -17.46
N ASP A 72 0.53 -4.76 -16.25
CA ASP A 72 0.28 -4.08 -14.98
C ASP A 72 -1.17 -3.63 -14.67
N ILE A 73 -1.51 -3.58 -13.38
CA ILE A 73 -2.78 -3.01 -12.92
C ILE A 73 -2.52 -1.55 -12.53
N PRO A 74 -3.08 -0.56 -13.26
CA PRO A 74 -2.85 0.85 -12.96
C PRO A 74 -3.14 1.20 -11.50
N TYR A 75 -2.21 1.89 -10.83
CA TYR A 75 -2.35 2.38 -9.46
C TYR A 75 -3.70 3.07 -9.21
N LYS A 76 -4.13 3.92 -10.16
CA LYS A 76 -5.40 4.66 -10.07
C LYS A 76 -6.63 3.75 -9.93
N LEU A 77 -6.65 2.59 -10.58
CA LEU A 77 -7.79 1.66 -10.51
C LEU A 77 -7.93 1.03 -9.13
N ILE A 78 -6.81 0.70 -8.49
CA ILE A 78 -6.83 0.13 -7.14
C ILE A 78 -7.11 1.24 -6.12
N GLU A 79 -6.52 2.43 -6.32
CA GLU A 79 -6.69 3.58 -5.44
C GLU A 79 -8.16 4.01 -5.28
N THR A 80 -8.94 4.03 -6.35
CA THR A 80 -10.38 4.40 -6.27
C THR A 80 -11.19 3.45 -5.39
N SER A 81 -10.73 2.20 -5.25
CA SER A 81 -11.37 1.19 -4.42
C SER A 81 -10.88 1.17 -2.96
N ALA A 82 -9.78 1.87 -2.66
CA ALA A 82 -9.09 1.90 -1.38
C ALA A 82 -9.70 2.93 -0.41
N THR A 83 -10.87 2.60 0.12
CA THR A 83 -11.55 3.42 1.13
C THR A 83 -10.83 3.41 2.46
N GLU A 84 -11.01 4.45 3.27
CA GLU A 84 -10.40 4.55 4.61
C GLU A 84 -10.76 3.35 5.50
N GLU A 85 -12.02 2.88 5.43
CA GLU A 85 -12.47 1.70 6.14
C GLU A 85 -11.68 0.44 5.75
N LYS A 86 -11.53 0.17 4.45
CA LYS A 86 -10.76 -0.98 3.95
C LYS A 86 -9.29 -0.88 4.36
N ILE A 87 -8.71 0.31 4.32
CA ILE A 87 -7.32 0.54 4.74
C ILE A 87 -7.15 0.27 6.24
N ARG A 88 -8.10 0.72 7.08
CA ARG A 88 -8.08 0.42 8.52
C ARG A 88 -8.24 -1.07 8.80
N GLN A 89 -9.15 -1.75 8.12
CA GLN A 89 -9.32 -3.20 8.23
C GLN A 89 -8.05 -3.95 7.81
N PHE A 90 -7.45 -3.56 6.68
CA PHE A 90 -6.17 -4.10 6.22
C PHE A 90 -5.07 -3.91 7.26
N LYS A 91 -4.90 -2.70 7.79
CA LYS A 91 -3.94 -2.41 8.86
C LYS A 91 -4.13 -3.33 10.06
N THR A 92 -5.36 -3.46 10.57
CA THR A 92 -5.67 -4.32 11.72
C THR A 92 -5.35 -5.78 11.43
N TYR A 93 -5.76 -6.30 10.28
CA TYR A 93 -5.47 -7.67 9.87
C TYR A 93 -3.95 -7.92 9.76
N PHE A 94 -3.26 -7.00 9.10
CA PHE A 94 -1.82 -7.10 8.87
C PHE A 94 -1.02 -7.10 10.18
N LEU A 95 -1.34 -6.19 11.10
CA LEU A 95 -0.71 -6.15 12.42
C LEU A 95 -0.98 -7.43 13.23
N LYS A 96 -2.21 -7.96 13.16
CA LYS A 96 -2.55 -9.25 13.79
C LYS A 96 -1.71 -10.37 13.22
N HIS A 97 -1.54 -10.41 11.90
CA HIS A 97 -0.78 -11.44 11.21
C HIS A 97 0.71 -11.40 11.57
N ILE A 98 1.35 -10.22 11.56
CA ILE A 98 2.74 -10.07 12.01
C ILE A 98 2.90 -10.54 13.45
N LYS A 99 1.98 -10.17 14.33
CA LYS A 99 2.04 -10.60 15.73
C LYS A 99 2.04 -12.12 15.85
N GLN A 100 1.19 -12.81 15.07
CA GLN A 100 1.11 -14.26 15.07
C GLN A 100 2.35 -14.94 14.48
N GLU A 101 3.03 -14.32 13.53
CA GLU A 101 4.20 -14.91 12.86
C GLU A 101 5.52 -14.70 13.63
N TYR A 102 5.63 -13.63 14.42
CA TYR A 102 6.91 -13.18 15.01
C TYR A 102 6.88 -13.02 16.53
N GLU A 103 5.71 -13.09 17.18
CA GLU A 103 5.59 -13.16 18.65
C GLU A 103 5.05 -14.54 19.06
N ASP A 104 5.88 -15.58 18.91
CA ASP A 104 5.82 -16.81 19.71
C ASP A 104 6.58 -16.60 21.03
#